data_AF-A0A1V3X412-F1
#
_entry.id   AF-A0A1V3X412-F1
#
_cell.length_a   1.000
_cell.length_b   1.000
_cell.length_c   1.000
_cell.angle_alpha   90.00
_cell.angle_beta   90.00
_cell.angle_gamma   90.00
#
_symmetry.space_group_name_H-M   'P 1'
#
loop_
_entity.id
_entity.type
_entity.pdbx_description
1 polymer ?
#
loop_
_entity_poly.entity_id
_entity_poly.type
_entity_poly.pdbx_seq_one_letter_code
_entity_poly.pdbx_strand_id
1 'polypeptide(L)'
;MAGQLTPHFDDVQAHYDLSDDFFRLFLDPTQTYSCAYFERDDMTLEQAQLAKIDLSLGKLGLQPGMTLLDVGCGWAPPCAGPSKSTA
;
A
#
# COMPACT_ATOMS: atom_id res chain seq x y z
N MET A 1 -25.80 -20.42 3.89
CA MET A 1 -25.52 -19.07 4.44
C MET A 1 -24.16 -19.13 5.09
N ALA A 2 -23.16 -18.44 4.55
CA ALA A 2 -21.90 -18.26 5.29
C ALA A 2 -22.25 -17.48 6.58
N GLY A 3 -21.71 -17.91 7.72
CA GLY A 3 -21.92 -17.21 8.99
C GLY A 3 -21.38 -15.78 8.91
N GLN A 4 -21.94 -14.89 9.73
CA GLN A 4 -21.44 -13.52 9.83
C GLN A 4 -20.03 -13.54 10.43
N LEU A 5 -19.05 -13.06 9.66
CA LEU A 5 -17.66 -12.89 10.12
C LEU A 5 -17.51 -11.51 10.76
N THR A 6 -16.79 -11.45 11.88
CA THR A 6 -16.48 -10.21 12.60
C THR A 6 -15.01 -9.86 12.45
N PRO A 7 -14.63 -8.61 12.13
CA PRO A 7 -13.23 -8.21 12.07
C PRO A 7 -12.54 -8.24 13.44
N HIS A 8 -11.26 -8.57 13.45
CA HIS A 8 -10.42 -8.61 14.66
C HIS A 8 -9.73 -7.25 14.88
N PHE A 9 -10.48 -6.25 15.33
CA PHE A 9 -9.95 -4.90 15.49
C PHE A 9 -8.85 -4.82 16.56
N ASP A 10 -9.06 -5.42 17.73
CA ASP A 10 -8.13 -5.31 18.87
C ASP A 10 -6.71 -5.78 18.50
N ASP A 11 -6.58 -6.91 17.81
CA ASP A 11 -5.28 -7.47 17.41
C ASP A 11 -4.55 -6.59 16.37
N VAL A 12 -5.31 -6.01 15.44
CA VAL A 12 -4.77 -5.16 14.36
C VAL A 12 -4.36 -3.81 14.94
N GLN A 13 -5.22 -3.17 15.72
CA GLN A 13 -4.96 -1.85 16.31
C GLN A 13 -3.80 -1.89 17.30
N ALA A 14 -3.62 -2.98 18.04
CA ALA A 14 -2.46 -3.16 18.92
C ALA A 14 -1.11 -3.02 18.19
N HIS A 15 -1.06 -3.28 16.88
CA HIS A 15 0.14 -3.06 16.07
C HIS A 15 0.13 -1.71 15.35
N TYR A 16 -0.91 -1.42 14.56
CA TYR A 16 -0.88 -0.29 13.62
C TYR A 16 -1.28 1.05 14.27
N ASP A 17 -2.02 1.04 15.40
CA ASP A 17 -2.42 2.27 16.10
C ASP A 17 -1.41 2.67 17.20
N LEU A 18 -0.18 2.13 17.17
CA LEU A 18 0.85 2.46 18.16
C LEU A 18 1.20 3.96 18.16
N SER A 19 1.53 4.51 16.98
CA SER A 19 1.74 5.94 16.71
C SER A 19 2.24 6.12 15.28
N ASP A 20 1.60 6.99 14.50
CA ASP A 20 2.10 7.38 13.18
C ASP A 20 3.53 7.93 13.23
N ASP A 21 3.83 8.76 14.23
CA ASP A 21 5.16 9.36 14.39
C ASP A 21 6.22 8.31 14.70
N PHE A 22 5.86 7.24 15.43
CA PHE A 22 6.75 6.11 15.65
C PHE A 22 7.07 5.38 14.35
N PHE A 23 6.07 5.10 13.51
CA PHE A 23 6.27 4.43 12.21
C PHE A 23 7.10 5.28 11.23
N ARG A 24 6.94 6.61 11.25
CA ARG A 24 7.75 7.55 10.45
C ARG A 24 9.24 7.51 10.76
N LEU A 25 9.66 6.96 11.90
CA LEU A 25 11.08 6.85 12.24
C LEU A 25 11.83 5.84 11.35
N PHE A 26 11.13 4.88 10.75
CA PHE A 26 11.78 3.79 10.02
C PHE A 26 11.14 3.40 8.70
N LEU A 27 9.87 3.74 8.46
CA LEU A 27 9.27 3.58 7.13
C LEU A 27 9.84 4.62 6.16
N ASP A 28 9.75 4.34 4.87
CA ASP A 28 10.06 5.32 3.84
C ASP A 28 9.01 6.46 3.84
N PRO A 29 9.26 7.59 3.14
CA PRO A 29 8.34 8.73 3.12
C PRO A 29 6.91 8.41 2.66
N THR A 30 6.71 7.34 1.86
CA THR A 30 5.37 6.90 1.47
C THR A 30 4.63 6.21 2.61
N GLN A 31 5.29 5.82 3.70
CA GLN A 31 4.74 4.99 4.78
C GLN A 31 4.20 3.63 4.27
N THR A 32 4.77 3.10 3.18
CA THR A 32 4.39 1.79 2.66
C THR A 32 4.90 0.69 3.58
N TYR A 33 3.98 0.01 4.27
CA TYR A 33 4.36 -1.04 5.22
C TYR A 33 4.11 -2.45 4.66
N SER A 34 4.89 -2.80 3.64
CA SER A 34 4.95 -4.14 3.03
C SER A 34 6.30 -4.34 2.34
N CYS A 35 6.56 -5.53 1.80
CA CYS A 35 7.81 -5.80 1.08
C CYS A 35 7.96 -4.86 -0.14
N ALA A 36 9.14 -4.26 -0.29
CA ALA A 36 9.50 -3.46 -1.46
C ALA A 36 9.95 -4.35 -2.63
N TYR A 37 10.03 -3.78 -3.84
CA TYR A 37 10.49 -4.48 -5.04
C TYR A 37 11.66 -3.71 -5.67
N PHE A 38 12.88 -4.22 -5.45
CA PHE A 38 14.11 -3.65 -5.99
C PHE A 38 14.33 -4.16 -7.42
N GLU A 39 13.73 -3.48 -8.39
CA GLU A 39 13.93 -3.80 -9.82
C GLU A 39 15.37 -3.50 -10.28
N ARG A 40 16.03 -2.55 -9.60
CA ARG A 40 17.46 -2.27 -9.74
C ARG A 40 18.13 -2.30 -8.36
N ASP A 41 19.38 -2.75 -8.32
CA ASP A 41 20.15 -2.88 -7.09
C ASP A 41 20.46 -1.54 -6.40
N ASP A 42 20.33 -0.42 -7.12
CA ASP A 42 20.66 0.93 -6.65
C ASP A 42 19.45 1.75 -6.15
N MET A 43 18.27 1.15 -6.09
CA MET A 43 17.06 1.85 -5.67
C MET A 43 17.10 2.24 -4.19
N THR A 44 16.59 3.43 -3.88
CA THR A 44 16.19 3.77 -2.52
C THR A 44 14.98 2.92 -2.11
N LEU A 45 14.72 2.80 -0.80
CA LEU A 45 13.53 2.09 -0.31
C LEU A 45 12.23 2.70 -0.87
N GLU A 46 12.13 4.03 -0.88
CA GLU A 46 10.99 4.76 -1.46
C GLU A 46 10.75 4.38 -2.93
N GLN A 47 11.80 4.36 -3.75
CA GLN A 47 11.72 3.96 -5.15
C GLN A 47 11.28 2.50 -5.30
N ALA A 48 11.82 1.60 -4.49
CA ALA A 48 11.47 0.19 -4.50
C ALA A 48 10.02 -0.06 -4.02
N GLN A 49 9.49 0.77 -3.11
CA GLN A 49 8.08 0.70 -2.70
C GLN A 49 7.13 1.16 -3.80
N LEU A 50 7.47 2.26 -4.49
CA LEU A 50 6.71 2.71 -5.66
C LEU A 50 6.74 1.68 -6.79
N ALA A 51 7.91 1.09 -7.07
CA ALA A 51 8.05 0.02 -8.06
C ALA A 51 7.20 -1.21 -7.70
N LYS A 52 7.08 -1.55 -6.42
CA LYS A 52 6.21 -2.63 -5.94
C LYS A 52 4.73 -2.32 -6.13
N ILE A 53 4.31 -1.07 -5.88
CA ILE A 53 2.93 -0.63 -6.13
C ILE A 53 2.61 -0.75 -7.63
N ASP A 54 3.47 -0.23 -8.49
CA ASP A 54 3.33 -0.35 -9.96
C ASP A 54 3.28 -1.82 -10.41
N LEU A 55 4.14 -2.68 -9.87
CA LEU A 55 4.14 -4.12 -10.16
C LEU A 55 2.81 -4.79 -9.77
N SER A 56 2.24 -4.41 -8.64
CA SER A 56 0.99 -4.98 -8.14
C SER A 56 -0.20 -4.52 -8.98
N LEU A 57 -0.30 -3.22 -9.26
CA LEU A 57 -1.36 -2.64 -10.08
C LEU A 57 -1.27 -3.10 -11.55
N GLY A 58 -0.06 -3.24 -12.09
CA GLY A 58 0.17 -3.70 -13.47
C GLY A 58 -0.36 -5.11 -13.76
N LYS A 59 -0.56 -5.93 -12.72
CA LYS A 59 -1.14 -7.28 -12.84
C LYS A 59 -2.67 -7.30 -12.87
N LEU A 60 -3.32 -6.19 -12.52
CA LEU A 60 -4.78 -6.10 -12.38
C LEU A 60 -5.49 -5.74 -13.69
N GLY A 61 -4.77 -5.30 -14.72
CA GLY A 61 -5.36 -4.92 -16.01
C GLY A 61 -6.28 -3.70 -15.94
N LEU A 62 -6.06 -2.81 -14.97
CA LEU A 62 -6.92 -1.65 -14.70
C LEU A 62 -7.10 -0.77 -15.94
N GLN A 63 -8.34 -0.32 -16.15
CA GLN A 63 -8.72 0.63 -17.19
C GLN A 63 -9.40 1.86 -16.57
N PRO A 64 -9.36 3.02 -17.24
CA PRO A 64 -10.10 4.19 -16.79
C PRO A 64 -11.59 3.88 -16.56
N GLY A 65 -12.14 4.39 -15.45
CA GLY A 65 -13.53 4.14 -15.05
C GLY A 65 -13.77 2.87 -14.23
N MET A 66 -12.75 2.03 -14.02
CA MET A 66 -12.85 0.91 -13.08
C MET A 66 -12.79 1.38 -11.62
N THR A 67 -13.48 0.65 -10.74
CA THR A 67 -13.37 0.81 -9.28
C THR A 67 -12.35 -0.16 -8.74
N LEU A 68 -11.31 0.34 -8.06
CA LEU A 68 -10.33 -0.47 -7.33
C LEU A 68 -10.74 -0.57 -5.85
N LEU A 69 -10.77 -1.80 -5.32
CA LEU A 69 -10.90 -2.07 -3.89
C LEU A 69 -9.52 -2.42 -3.33
N ASP A 70 -9.08 -1.66 -2.33
CA ASP A 70 -7.87 -1.94 -1.55
C ASP A 70 -8.28 -2.37 -0.13
N VAL A 71 -7.96 -3.61 0.23
CA VAL A 71 -8.35 -4.21 1.52
C VAL A 71 -7.14 -4.20 2.44
N GLY A 72 -7.20 -3.35 3.48
CA GLY A 72 -6.05 -3.11 4.36
C GLY A 72 -5.08 -2.08 3.76
N CYS A 73 -5.61 -0.94 3.30
CA CYS A 73 -4.86 0.09 2.56
C CYS A 73 -3.73 0.79 3.33
N GLY A 74 -3.61 0.56 4.65
CA GLY A 74 -2.58 1.19 5.48
C GLY A 74 -2.60 2.72 5.40
N TRP A 75 -1.42 3.34 5.42
CA TRP A 75 -1.27 4.81 5.37
C TRP A 75 -1.25 5.39 3.95
N ALA A 76 -0.98 4.57 2.93
CA ALA A 76 -0.73 5.03 1.56
C ALA A 76 -1.65 4.31 0.58
N PRO A 77 -2.67 4.97 0.02
CA PRO A 77 -3.41 4.38 -1.07
C PRO A 77 -2.49 4.20 -2.29
N PRO A 78 -2.65 3.12 -3.07
CA PRO A 78 -1.86 2.84 -4.28
C PRO A 78 -1.92 3.96 -5.34
N CYS A 79 -2.79 4.95 -5.17
CA CYS A 79 -3.00 6.09 -6.05
C CYS A 79 -2.18 7.35 -5.67
N ALA A 80 -1.27 7.31 -4.69
CA ALA A 80 -0.49 8.49 -4.28
C ALA A 80 0.73 8.81 -5.17
N GLY A 81 1.02 7.99 -6.19
CA GLY A 81 2.00 8.32 -7.23
C GLY A 81 1.50 9.40 -8.20
N PRO A 82 2.39 10.13 -8.89
CA PRO A 82 1.97 11.17 -9.83
C PRO A 82 1.02 10.57 -10.86
N SER A 83 -0.15 11.19 -10.98
CA SER A 83 -1.19 10.85 -11.93
C SER A 83 -0.59 10.52 -13.29
N LYS A 84 -0.50 9.24 -13.63
CA LYS A 84 -0.40 8.85 -15.03
C LYS A 84 -1.76 9.15 -15.63
N SER A 85 -1.84 10.31 -16.24
CA SER A 85 -2.93 10.85 -17.06
C SER A 85 -3.80 9.74 -17.65
N THR A 86 -4.97 9.51 -17.05
CA THR A 86 -6.09 8.88 -17.75
C THR A 86 -6.67 9.95 -18.67
N ALA A 87 -6.14 10.01 -19.90
CA ALA A 87 -6.87 10.55 -21.04
C ALA A 87 -7.75 9.44 -21.64
#